data_AF-A0A386REL7-F1
#
_entry.id   AF-A0A386REL7-F1
#
_cell.length_a   1.000
_cell.length_b   1.000
_cell.length_c   1.000
_cell.angle_alpha   90.00
_cell.angle_beta   90.00
_cell.angle_gamma   90.00
#
_symmetry.space_group_name_H-M   'P 1'
#
loop_
_entity.id
_entity.type
_entity.pdbx_description
1 polymer ?
#
loop_
_entity_poly.entity_id
_entity_poly.type
_entity_poly.pdbx_seq_one_letter_code
_entity_poly.pdbx_strand_id
1 'polypeptide(L)' 'MIKNKNKILVLNRTDPVWPELTFPGGHVEAHESFNDSVIREVKEETGLDIVHPKLVGVKQFMTITNNAIWYSFM' A
#
# COMPACT_ATOMS: atom_id res chain seq x y z
N MET A 1 -0.97 -1.01 -8.18
CA MET A 1 0.23 -0.38 -8.81
C MET A 1 -0.18 0.87 -9.56
N ILE A 2 0.44 2.02 -9.26
CA ILE A 2 0.12 3.31 -9.88
C ILE A 2 1.13 3.59 -11.01
N LYS A 3 0.64 3.80 -12.23
CA LYS A 3 1.47 4.06 -13.42
C LYS A 3 1.08 5.35 -14.12
N ASN A 4 2.09 6.03 -14.67
CA ASN A 4 1.91 7.10 -15.64
C ASN A 4 2.86 6.87 -16.83
N LYS A 5 2.30 6.47 -17.97
CA LYS A 5 3.04 6.03 -19.17
C LYS A 5 4.04 4.92 -18.80
N ASN A 6 5.34 5.20 -18.93
CA ASN A 6 6.43 4.26 -18.68
C ASN A 6 7.05 4.44 -17.28
N LYS A 7 6.38 5.18 -16.39
CA LYS A 7 6.83 5.44 -15.02
C LYS A 7 5.89 4.75 -14.04
N ILE A 8 6.47 4.22 -12.97
CA ILE A 8 5.76 3.62 -11.83
C ILE A 8 6.04 4.49 -10.61
N LEU A 9 5.00 4.77 -9.83
CA LEU A 9 5.15 5.52 -8.59
C LEU A 9 5.67 4.59 -7.48
N VAL A 10 6.69 5.05 -6.78
CA VAL A 10 7.31 4.40 -5.62
C VAL A 10 7.65 5.47 -4.59
N LEU A 11 7.72 5.05 -3.33
CA LEU A 11 8.19 5.84 -2.21
C LEU A 11 9.64 5.46 -1.91
N ASN A 12 10.43 6.47 -1.55
CA ASN A 12 11.76 6.26 -0.99
C ASN A 12 11.65 6.47 0.53
N ARG A 13 11.51 5.38 1.31
CA ARG A 13 11.38 5.49 2.77
C ARG A 13 12.73 5.90 3.36
N THR A 14 12.73 7.01 4.09
CA THR A 14 13.89 7.49 4.86
C THR A 14 13.88 7.00 6.31
N ASP A 15 13.00 6.06 6.63
CA ASP A 15 12.91 5.48 7.97
C ASP A 15 14.19 4.66 8.25
N PRO A 16 14.93 4.94 9.34
CA PRO A 16 16.18 4.25 9.64
C PRO A 16 16.01 2.76 10.02
N VAL A 17 14.79 2.34 10.39
CA VAL A 17 14.46 0.95 10.74
C VAL A 17 14.09 0.14 9.49
N TRP A 18 13.46 0.77 8.49
CA TRP A 18 13.09 0.15 7.21
C TRP A 18 13.38 1.07 6.00
N PRO A 19 14.66 1.31 5.69
CA PRO A 19 15.05 2.18 4.58
C PRO A 19 15.00 1.43 3.25
N GLU A 20 13.87 1.48 2.54
CA GLU A 20 13.72 0.82 1.23
C GLU A 20 12.80 1.57 0.27
N LEU A 21 12.99 1.28 -1.02
CA LEU A 21 12.07 1.68 -2.09
C LEU A 21 10.83 0.79 -2.03
N THR A 22 9.66 1.37 -1.82
CA THR A 22 8.40 0.62 -1.69
C THR A 22 7.30 1.22 -2.57
N PHE A 23 6.22 0.48 -2.79
CA PHE A 23 4.98 1.07 -3.31
C PHE A 23 4.25 1.81 -2.19
N PRO A 24 3.51 2.89 -2.53
CA PRO A 24 2.59 3.51 -1.59
C PRO A 24 1.47 2.53 -1.21
N GLY A 25 1.09 2.56 0.06
CA GLY A 25 0.10 1.68 0.64
C GLY A 25 0.38 1.41 2.11
N GLY A 26 -0.66 0.98 2.82
CA GLY A 26 -0.58 0.75 4.25
C GLY A 26 -1.65 -0.20 4.74
N HIS A 27 -2.11 0.02 5.96
CA HIS A 27 -3.04 -0.88 6.62
C HIS A 27 -4.48 -0.55 6.25
N VAL A 28 -5.31 -1.59 6.26
CA VAL A 28 -6.76 -1.41 6.27
C VAL A 28 -7.17 -1.08 7.68
N GLU A 29 -7.88 0.03 7.87
CA GLU A 29 -8.41 0.39 9.17
C GLU A 29 -9.70 -0.38 9.50
N ALA A 30 -10.10 -0.37 10.77
CA ALA A 30 -11.34 -1.00 11.19
C ALA A 30 -12.53 -0.33 10.48
N HIS A 31 -13.44 -1.15 9.95
CA HIS A 31 -14.63 -0.72 9.20
C HIS A 31 -14.34 -0.02 7.87
N GLU A 32 -13.12 -0.15 7.34
CA GLU A 32 -12.74 0.38 6.02
C GLU A 32 -12.76 -0.73 4.95
N SER A 33 -13.12 -0.38 3.72
CA SER A 33 -12.98 -1.31 2.59
C SER A 33 -11.55 -1.27 2.02
N PHE A 34 -11.12 -2.36 1.37
CA PHE A 34 -9.82 -2.37 0.68
C PHE A 34 -9.67 -1.25 -0.35
N ASN A 35 -10.76 -0.91 -1.04
CA ASN A 35 -10.77 0.16 -2.02
C ASN A 35 -10.51 1.52 -1.37
N ASP A 36 -11.17 1.78 -0.24
CA ASP A 36 -11.07 3.07 0.44
C ASP A 36 -9.72 3.24 1.13
N SER A 37 -9.21 2.16 1.74
CA SER A 37 -7.86 2.11 2.30
C SER A 37 -6.80 2.45 1.27
N VAL A 38 -6.86 1.86 0.07
CA VAL A 38 -5.90 2.16 -1.01
C VAL A 38 -5.97 3.63 -1.45
N ILE A 39 -7.17 4.21 -1.55
CA ILE A 39 -7.34 5.62 -1.94
C ILE A 39 -6.77 6.54 -0.84
N ARG A 40 -7.08 6.26 0.43
CA ARG A 40 -6.62 7.03 1.59
C ARG A 40 -5.10 7.00 1.73
N GLU A 41 -4.51 5.81 1.78
CA GLU A 41 -3.06 5.62 1.96
C GLU A 41 -2.25 6.32 0.85
N VAL A 42 -2.69 6.18 -0.41
CA VAL A 42 -2.03 6.87 -1.53
C VAL A 42 -2.11 8.38 -1.38
N LYS A 43 -3.25 8.91 -0.92
CA LYS A 43 -3.41 10.35 -0.67
C LYS A 43 -2.51 10.83 0.46
N GLU A 44 -2.44 10.10 1.57
CA GLU A 44 -1.62 10.44 2.74
C GLU A 44 -0.12 10.42 2.43
N GLU A 45 0.36 9.39 1.73
CA GLU A 45 1.79 9.21 1.49
C GLU A 45 2.33 9.99 0.28
N THR A 46 1.48 10.29 -0.71
CA THR A 46 1.93 10.89 -1.99
C THR A 46 1.25 12.22 -2.32
N GLY A 47 0.14 12.56 -1.65
CA GLY A 47 -0.69 13.73 -1.96
C GLY A 47 -1.58 13.57 -3.20
N LEU A 48 -1.48 12.46 -3.94
CA LEU A 48 -2.22 12.23 -5.18
C LEU A 48 -3.64 11.72 -4.91
N ASP A 49 -4.58 12.18 -5.73
CA ASP A 49 -5.94 11.63 -5.77
C ASP A 49 -6.03 10.56 -6.85
N ILE A 50 -6.38 9.33 -6.46
CA ILE A 50 -6.63 8.21 -7.37
C ILE A 50 -8.10 7.80 -7.34
N VAL A 51 -8.59 7.25 -8.44
CA VAL A 51 -9.98 6.81 -8.58
C VAL A 51 -10.05 5.42 -9.20
N HIS A 52 -11.04 4.63 -8.77
CA HIS A 52 -11.32 3.28 -9.28
C HIS A 52 -10.10 2.33 -9.26
N PRO A 53 -9.41 2.14 -8.10
CA PRO A 53 -8.35 1.14 -8.01
C PRO A 53 -8.92 -0.26 -8.31
N LYS A 54 -8.13 -1.06 -9.01
CA LYS A 54 -8.50 -2.44 -9.35
C LYS A 54 -7.70 -3.40 -8.47
N LEU A 55 -8.38 -4.29 -7.78
CA LEU A 55 -7.74 -5.38 -7.05
C LEU A 55 -7.11 -6.35 -8.06
N VAL A 56 -5.80 -6.52 -8.00
CA VAL A 56 -5.03 -7.39 -8.92
C VAL A 56 -4.45 -8.62 -8.25
N GLY A 57 -4.44 -8.67 -6.92
CA GLY A 57 -3.96 -9.81 -6.15
C GLY A 57 -4.03 -9.56 -4.65
N VAL A 58 -4.07 -10.65 -3.89
CA VAL A 58 -3.99 -10.62 -2.43
C VAL A 58 -2.85 -11.55 -2.04
N LYS A 59 -1.94 -11.05 -1.20
CA LYS A 59 -0.84 -11.85 -0.65
C LYS A 59 -0.93 -11.85 0.86
N GLN A 60 -0.94 -13.04 1.44
CA GLN A 60 -0.89 -13.23 2.88
C GLN A 60 0.52 -13.69 3.26
N PHE A 61 1.13 -12.99 4.21
CA PHE A 61 2.39 -13.40 4.82
C PHE A 61 2.07 -14.05 6.17
N MET A 62 2.39 -15.33 6.32
CA MET A 62 2.28 -16.03 7.59
C MET A 62 3.60 -15.92 8.34
N THR A 63 3.60 -15.31 9.52
CA THR A 63 4.72 -15.34 10.47
C THR A 63 4.47 -16.38 11.54
N ILE A 64 5.47 -17.22 11.82
CA ILE A 64 5.38 -18.36 12.76
C ILE A 64 5.16 -17.88 14.21
N THR A 65 5.48 -16.62 14.53
CA THR A 65 5.55 -16.11 15.91
C THR A 65 4.60 -14.96 16.25
N ASN A 66 3.80 -14.44 15.33
CA ASN A 66 2.86 -13.36 15.65
C ASN A 66 1.60 -13.39 14.77
N ASN A 67 0.44 -13.31 15.41
CA ASN A 67 -0.91 -13.22 14.82
C ASN A 67 -1.17 -11.87 14.11
N ALA A 68 -0.19 -11.35 13.36
CA ALA A 68 -0.36 -10.12 12.58
C ALA A 68 -0.59 -10.49 11.10
N ILE A 69 -1.79 -10.24 10.61
CA ILE A 69 -2.10 -10.39 9.17
C ILE A 69 -1.81 -9.05 8.51
N TRP A 70 -0.72 -8.98 7.76
CA TRP A 70 -0.38 -7.81 6.96
C TRP A 70 -1.01 -7.97 5.58
N TYR A 71 -1.96 -7.10 5.24
CA TYR A 71 -2.45 -6.97 3.87
C TYR A 71 -1.60 -5.92 3.17
N SER A 72 -0.81 -6.35 2.18
CA SER A 72 -0.11 -5.43 1.28
C SER A 72 -0.85 -5.42 -0.05
N PHE A 73 -1.33 -4.23 -0.46
CA PHE A 73 -1.95 -4.01 -1.76
C PHE A 73 -0.90 -3.49 -2.73
N MET A 74 -0.55 -4.30 -3.73
CA MET A 74 0.41 -3.94 -4.78
C MET A 74 -0.23 -3.39 -6.04
#